data_AF-A0A8S9HDM4-F1
#
_entry.id   AF-A0A8S9HDM4-F1
#
_cell.length_a   1.000
_cell.length_b   1.000
_cell.length_c   1.000
_cell.angle_alpha   90.00
_cell.angle_beta   90.00
_cell.angle_gamma   90.00
#
_symmetry.space_group_name_H-M   'P 1'
#
loop_
_entity.id
_entity.type
_entity.pdbx_description
1 polymer ?
#
loop_
_entity_poly.entity_id
_entity_poly.type
_entity_poly.pdbx_seq_one_letter_code
_entity_poly.pdbx_strand_id
1 'polypeptide(L)'
;MKKAPSPEPVTISDNHSPHHDQEKFAGDVGYYSWFDEACIQDMNYFVKTITGIKSKGIRPDLIGSIIAHYASKWLPDLSGNVSAITTPPPTESVTASVMKKRFFVETLIGILPPEKDSVPCNFLLRLLRTAKMVGANPNYLTELENRVAWQLDQASLKELMIPSFSHTSGTLLDVELVTRLVKKFVGLDSEGVKTGAALVKVAKLVDSYLAEAALDGGLTLPEFISLIEALPSYARTTEDGLYRAIDTYLKVHPQVLKQERKEICRLIDSRKLSPEAALHAAQNDRLPVRSIIRVLFTEQTKLSRHVDWSGSLTRSPTNPSGSHYFEQGGSGARCLSKREMNVQQAEIKRLREDVARLQSECSAMHLQVERLLEKKSGGGKGFFRWKRLGLVPSIRGSVSVEEMTNCENGEGFEPQTPGNMKTRLVKGRTPSRWRKSMS
;
A
#
# COMPACT_ATOMS: atom_id res chain seq x y z
N MET A 1 53.20 64.33 -5.94
CA MET A 1 53.17 64.70 -4.52
C MET A 1 52.95 63.45 -3.66
N LYS A 2 53.76 63.29 -2.61
CA LYS A 2 53.61 62.41 -1.42
C LYS A 2 53.84 60.88 -1.57
N LYS A 3 55.13 60.52 -1.48
CA LYS A 3 55.81 59.60 -0.52
C LYS A 3 55.04 58.39 0.04
N ALA A 4 55.58 57.19 -0.23
CA ALA A 4 55.28 55.94 0.49
C ALA A 4 55.90 55.92 1.90
N PRO A 5 55.41 55.04 2.79
CA PRO A 5 56.23 54.44 3.84
C PRO A 5 56.34 52.91 3.72
N SER A 6 57.56 52.44 3.94
CA SER A 6 58.01 51.06 4.22
C SER A 6 57.75 50.72 5.71
N PRO A 7 57.80 49.44 6.14
CA PRO A 7 57.14 48.96 7.35
C PRO A 7 58.07 48.90 8.58
N GLU A 8 57.47 48.83 9.77
CA GLU A 8 58.13 48.38 11.00
C GLU A 8 57.26 47.34 11.74
N PRO A 9 57.89 46.45 12.52
CA PRO A 9 57.45 45.06 12.75
C PRO A 9 56.62 44.91 14.02
N VAL A 10 56.06 43.71 14.28
CA VAL A 10 56.13 43.00 15.59
C VAL A 10 55.18 41.78 15.66
N THR A 11 55.82 40.65 15.95
CA THR A 11 55.41 39.39 16.62
C THR A 11 54.30 38.47 16.12
N ILE A 12 54.76 37.26 15.80
CA ILE A 12 54.09 35.96 15.81
C ILE A 12 53.45 35.70 17.18
N SER A 13 52.22 35.20 17.19
CA SER A 13 51.75 34.25 18.20
C SER A 13 50.78 33.26 17.58
N ASP A 14 51.17 31.99 17.62
CA ASP A 14 50.38 30.81 17.28
C ASP A 14 49.20 30.57 18.25
N ASN A 15 48.29 29.69 17.82
CA ASN A 15 47.09 29.09 18.47
C ASN A 15 45.76 29.78 18.05
N HIS A 16 44.68 29.10 17.63
CA HIS A 16 44.17 27.78 18.00
C HIS A 16 43.22 27.17 16.93
N SER A 17 43.12 25.84 16.98
CA SER A 17 42.26 24.89 16.24
C SER A 17 40.74 25.14 16.26
N PRO A 18 39.99 24.46 15.36
CA PRO A 18 38.53 24.52 15.25
C PRO A 18 37.86 23.45 16.12
N HIS A 19 37.11 23.85 17.15
CA HIS A 19 36.15 23.00 17.85
C HIS A 19 35.00 23.86 18.39
N HIS A 20 33.96 24.03 17.59
CA HIS A 20 32.69 24.58 18.06
C HIS A 20 31.58 23.83 17.34
N ASP A 21 31.20 22.66 17.86
CA ASP A 21 29.92 21.98 17.55
C ASP A 21 29.55 20.86 18.54
N GLN A 22 30.14 20.81 19.74
CA GLN A 22 29.91 19.71 20.70
C GLN A 22 29.22 20.08 22.03
N GLU A 23 28.87 21.34 22.27
CA GLU A 23 28.35 21.77 23.59
C GLU A 23 26.84 22.07 23.66
N LYS A 24 26.05 21.81 22.62
CA LYS A 24 24.59 22.06 22.70
C LYS A 24 23.75 20.94 23.34
N PHE A 25 24.35 19.81 23.74
CA PHE A 25 23.63 18.69 24.36
C PHE A 25 23.70 18.64 25.90
N ALA A 26 24.45 19.54 26.55
CA ALA A 26 24.66 19.49 28.00
C ALA A 26 23.74 20.44 28.81
N GLY A 27 22.96 21.31 28.15
CA GLY A 27 22.27 22.42 28.80
C GLY A 27 20.87 22.17 29.35
N ASP A 28 20.29 20.97 29.20
CA ASP A 28 18.86 20.72 29.49
C ASP A 28 18.62 19.58 30.49
N VAL A 29 19.54 19.39 31.44
CA VAL A 29 19.45 18.32 32.47
C VAL A 29 18.63 18.77 33.71
N GLY A 30 18.09 19.99 33.71
CA GLY A 30 17.47 20.62 34.89
C GLY A 30 15.99 20.33 35.16
N TYR A 31 15.28 19.51 34.37
CA TYR A 31 13.81 19.38 34.44
C TYR A 31 13.28 17.94 34.69
N TYR A 32 14.05 17.09 35.36
CA TYR A 32 13.76 15.65 35.44
C TYR A 32 13.65 15.06 36.86
N SER A 33 13.10 15.81 37.82
CA SER A 33 12.87 15.38 39.23
C SER A 33 11.87 14.21 39.41
N TRP A 34 11.36 13.63 38.33
CA TRP A 34 10.32 12.59 38.32
C TRP A 34 10.76 11.30 37.59
N PHE A 35 12.01 11.23 37.14
CA PHE A 35 12.59 9.99 36.60
C PHE A 35 13.25 9.16 37.72
N ASP A 36 13.21 7.84 37.57
CA ASP A 36 14.13 6.96 38.29
C ASP A 36 15.57 7.23 37.78
N GLU A 37 16.42 7.80 38.63
CA GLU A 37 17.82 8.14 38.34
C GLU A 37 18.58 6.97 37.68
N ALA A 38 18.25 5.73 38.04
CA ALA A 38 18.82 4.53 37.44
C ALA A 38 18.52 4.40 35.93
N CYS A 39 17.29 4.72 35.50
CA CYS A 39 16.90 4.65 34.09
C CYS A 39 17.59 5.73 33.24
N ILE A 40 17.72 6.95 33.79
CA ILE A 40 18.47 8.03 33.13
C ILE A 40 19.94 7.64 33.01
N GLN A 41 20.52 7.09 34.07
CA GLN A 41 21.92 6.68 34.08
C GLN A 41 22.20 5.56 33.08
N ASP A 42 21.33 4.55 32.99
CA ASP A 42 21.42 3.48 31.99
C ASP A 42 21.40 4.03 30.56
N MET A 43 20.49 4.99 30.29
CA MET A 43 20.42 5.63 28.99
C MET A 43 21.66 6.47 28.68
N ASN A 44 22.15 7.25 29.64
CA ASN A 44 23.37 8.05 29.50
C ASN A 44 24.60 7.17 29.24
N TYR A 45 24.70 6.05 29.94
CA TYR A 45 25.77 5.07 29.71
C TYR A 45 25.67 4.46 28.31
N PHE A 46 24.47 4.14 27.85
CA PHE A 46 24.24 3.64 26.51
C PHE A 46 24.64 4.67 25.44
N VAL A 47 24.23 5.93 25.58
CA VAL A 47 24.61 7.03 24.66
C VAL A 47 26.13 7.19 24.61
N LYS A 48 26.81 7.24 25.76
CA LYS A 48 28.29 7.30 25.82
C LYS A 48 28.95 6.11 25.12
N THR A 49 28.39 4.91 25.31
CA THR A 49 28.87 3.69 24.66
C THR A 49 28.73 3.77 23.15
N ILE A 50 27.58 4.21 22.63
CA ILE A 50 27.35 4.40 21.19
C ILE A 50 28.30 5.45 20.61
N THR A 51 28.51 6.58 21.31
CA THR A 51 29.48 7.60 20.89
C THR A 51 30.91 7.05 20.82
N GLY A 52 31.32 6.26 21.82
CA GLY A 52 32.62 5.58 21.82
C GLY A 52 32.77 4.47 20.76
N ILE A 53 31.66 3.81 20.39
CA ILE A 53 31.61 2.84 19.27
C ILE A 53 31.76 3.58 17.94
N LYS A 54 31.10 4.73 17.79
CA LYS A 54 31.18 5.58 16.59
C LYS A 54 32.58 6.13 16.36
N SER A 55 33.27 6.58 17.42
CA SER A 55 34.64 7.10 17.30
C SER A 55 35.67 6.03 16.90
N LYS A 56 35.35 4.75 17.10
CA LYS A 56 36.16 3.61 16.65
C LYS A 56 35.93 3.23 15.17
N GLY A 57 35.07 3.94 14.45
CA GLY A 57 34.80 3.68 13.04
C GLY A 57 33.98 2.42 12.78
N ILE A 58 33.18 1.97 13.75
CA ILE A 58 32.28 0.82 13.57
C ILE A 58 31.21 1.18 12.52
N ARG A 59 30.86 0.22 11.67
CA ARG A 59 29.93 0.43 10.56
C ARG A 59 28.55 0.92 11.06
N PRO A 60 27.93 1.93 10.42
CA PRO A 60 26.65 2.49 10.83
C PRO A 60 25.50 1.49 10.94
N ASP A 61 25.46 0.47 10.09
CA ASP A 61 24.44 -0.60 10.10
C ASP A 61 24.47 -1.42 11.40
N LEU A 62 25.68 -1.70 11.91
CA LEU A 62 25.84 -2.39 13.18
C LEU A 62 25.42 -1.50 14.35
N ILE A 63 25.79 -0.22 14.31
CA ILE A 63 25.37 0.77 15.32
C ILE A 63 23.84 0.87 15.35
N GLY A 64 23.20 1.02 14.19
CA GLY A 64 21.75 1.05 14.07
C GLY A 64 21.08 -0.22 14.57
N SER A 65 21.67 -1.39 14.32
CA SER A 65 21.19 -2.68 14.85
C SER A 65 21.29 -2.76 16.38
N ILE A 66 22.39 -2.29 16.97
CA ILE A 66 22.57 -2.22 18.43
C ILE A 66 21.51 -1.30 19.05
N ILE A 67 21.29 -0.12 18.44
CA ILE A 67 20.27 0.83 18.91
C ILE A 67 18.87 0.23 18.78
N ALA A 68 18.54 -0.41 17.66
CA ALA A 68 17.24 -1.04 17.46
C ALA A 68 16.97 -2.17 18.46
N HIS A 69 18.00 -2.98 18.75
CA HIS A 69 17.91 -4.04 19.76
C HIS A 69 17.72 -3.47 21.17
N TYR A 70 18.51 -2.46 21.55
CA TYR A 70 18.35 -1.76 22.82
C TYR A 70 16.96 -1.14 22.95
N ALA A 71 16.50 -0.44 21.91
CA ALA A 71 15.19 0.19 21.86
C ALA A 71 14.06 -0.83 22.01
N SER A 72 14.17 -2.02 21.41
CA SER A 72 13.16 -3.08 21.51
C SER A 72 13.05 -3.69 22.91
N LYS A 73 14.13 -3.64 23.70
CA LYS A 73 14.13 -4.10 25.10
C LYS A 73 13.34 -3.14 26.01
N TRP A 74 13.46 -1.83 25.77
CA TRP A 74 12.85 -0.79 26.61
C TRP A 74 11.48 -0.33 26.10
N LEU A 75 11.24 -0.46 24.81
CA LEU A 75 9.98 -0.14 24.15
C LEU A 75 9.50 -1.36 23.36
N PRO A 76 8.73 -2.26 23.99
CA PRO A 76 8.19 -3.45 23.32
C PRO A 76 7.41 -3.15 22.03
N ASP A 77 6.77 -1.97 21.95
CA ASP A 77 6.10 -1.46 20.74
C ASP A 77 7.02 -1.44 19.51
N LEU A 78 8.33 -1.27 19.71
CA LEU A 78 9.36 -1.24 18.67
C LEU A 78 9.82 -2.64 18.25
N SER A 79 9.43 -3.71 18.96
CA SER A 79 9.76 -5.10 18.63
C SER A 79 8.91 -5.65 17.47
N GLY A 80 7.76 -5.02 17.17
CA GLY A 80 6.88 -5.40 16.04
C GLY A 80 5.84 -6.47 16.39
N ASN A 81 5.90 -6.99 17.62
CA ASN A 81 4.88 -7.86 18.20
C ASN A 81 3.78 -7.00 18.84
N VAL A 82 2.53 -7.20 18.40
CA VAL A 82 1.35 -6.41 18.79
C VAL A 82 0.83 -6.76 20.20
N SER A 83 1.63 -7.44 21.04
CA SER A 83 1.12 -8.09 22.27
C SER A 83 1.65 -7.54 23.59
N ALA A 84 2.29 -6.37 23.63
CA ALA A 84 2.75 -5.78 24.88
C ALA A 84 2.05 -4.45 25.16
N ILE A 85 0.77 -4.52 25.57
CA ILE A 85 0.21 -3.45 26.40
C ILE A 85 0.91 -3.60 27.75
N THR A 86 2.02 -2.91 27.93
CA THR A 86 2.64 -2.78 29.24
C THR A 86 1.75 -1.86 30.06
N THR A 87 0.89 -2.44 30.90
CA THR A 87 0.16 -1.66 31.91
C THR A 87 1.19 -0.94 32.78
N PRO A 88 1.10 0.39 32.95
CA PRO A 88 2.00 1.11 33.83
C PRO A 88 1.92 0.48 35.24
N PRO A 89 3.05 0.37 35.96
CA PRO A 89 3.03 -0.12 37.33
C PRO A 89 2.09 0.76 38.17
N PRO A 90 1.38 0.18 39.16
CA PRO A 90 0.28 0.83 39.88
C PRO A 90 0.67 2.09 40.68
N THR A 91 1.96 2.43 40.74
CA THR A 91 2.52 3.55 41.49
C THR A 91 2.97 4.74 40.64
N GLU A 92 3.01 4.62 39.31
CA GLU A 92 3.56 5.65 38.43
C GLU A 92 2.43 6.43 37.71
N SER A 93 2.46 7.76 37.78
CA SER A 93 1.49 8.60 37.06
C SER A 93 1.59 8.35 35.56
N VAL A 94 0.43 8.30 34.87
CA VAL A 94 0.36 8.17 33.41
C VAL A 94 1.18 9.26 32.71
N THR A 95 1.14 10.49 33.23
CA THR A 95 1.91 11.61 32.68
C THR A 95 3.42 11.40 32.80
N ALA A 96 3.89 10.86 33.93
CA ALA A 96 5.30 10.53 34.14
C ALA A 96 5.74 9.41 33.18
N SER A 97 4.95 8.34 33.04
CA SER A 97 5.26 7.26 32.09
C SER A 97 5.35 7.75 30.64
N VAL A 98 4.45 8.62 30.20
CA VAL A 98 4.45 9.22 28.84
C VAL A 98 5.68 10.10 28.64
N MET A 99 5.98 10.99 29.59
CA MET A 99 7.15 11.86 29.46
C MET A 99 8.46 11.05 29.51
N LYS A 100 8.53 9.97 30.30
CA LYS A 100 9.69 9.05 30.34
C LYS A 100 9.91 8.41 28.99
N LYS A 101 8.84 7.91 28.39
CA LYS A 101 8.84 7.33 27.05
C LYS A 101 9.24 8.37 25.99
N ARG A 102 8.75 9.62 26.12
CA ARG A 102 9.13 10.73 25.24
C ARG A 102 10.63 11.02 25.27
N PHE A 103 11.20 11.22 26.45
CA PHE A 103 12.64 11.43 26.61
C PHE A 103 13.47 10.30 25.98
N PHE A 104 13.06 9.05 26.23
CA PHE A 104 13.76 7.89 25.68
C PHE A 104 13.69 7.85 24.15
N VAL A 105 12.51 8.09 23.57
CA VAL A 105 12.32 8.14 22.11
C VAL A 105 13.13 9.28 21.47
N GLU A 106 13.10 10.47 22.04
CA GLU A 106 13.86 11.63 21.55
C GLU A 106 15.37 11.36 21.60
N THR A 107 15.86 10.80 22.71
CA THR A 107 17.27 10.42 22.87
C THR A 107 17.67 9.33 21.87
N LEU A 108 16.83 8.32 21.66
CA LEU A 108 17.06 7.29 20.64
C LEU A 108 17.20 7.89 19.25
N ILE A 109 16.32 8.82 18.87
CA ILE A 109 16.38 9.50 17.56
C ILE A 109 17.70 10.27 17.42
N GLY A 110 18.10 11.00 18.47
CA GLY A 110 19.33 11.80 18.47
C GLY A 110 20.64 11.00 18.32
N ILE A 111 20.64 9.70 18.67
CA ILE A 111 21.82 8.83 18.52
C ILE A 111 21.79 7.96 17.25
N LEU A 112 20.73 8.01 16.44
CA LEU A 112 20.66 7.20 15.22
C LEU A 112 21.75 7.62 14.21
N PRO A 113 22.49 6.67 13.61
CA PRO A 113 23.47 6.98 12.57
C PRO A 113 22.80 7.70 11.40
N PRO A 114 23.36 8.82 10.88
CA PRO A 114 22.74 9.60 9.81
C PRO A 114 22.76 8.89 8.45
N GLU A 115 23.60 7.86 8.30
CA GLU A 115 23.81 7.16 7.03
C GLU A 115 22.56 6.39 6.61
N LYS A 116 22.31 6.38 5.30
CA LYS A 116 21.22 5.62 4.68
C LYS A 116 21.39 4.12 4.97
N ASP A 117 20.27 3.43 5.14
CA ASP A 117 20.22 1.98 5.36
C ASP A 117 20.93 1.50 6.65
N SER A 118 21.36 2.43 7.53
CA SER A 118 21.91 2.12 8.85
C SER A 118 20.87 1.52 9.80
N VAL A 119 19.60 1.88 9.61
CA VAL A 119 18.48 1.45 10.45
C VAL A 119 17.31 1.06 9.54
N PRO A 120 16.70 -0.12 9.73
CA PRO A 120 15.61 -0.58 8.87
C PRO A 120 14.39 0.36 8.86
N CYS A 121 13.83 0.63 7.68
CA CYS A 121 12.66 1.50 7.51
C CYS A 121 11.47 1.15 8.43
N ASN A 122 11.14 -0.13 8.57
CA ASN A 122 10.07 -0.60 9.46
C ASN A 122 10.34 -0.30 10.95
N PHE A 123 11.60 -0.27 11.38
CA PHE A 123 11.94 0.19 12.73
C PHE A 123 11.73 1.70 12.87
N LEU A 124 12.16 2.50 11.88
CA LEU A 124 11.94 3.94 11.89
C LEU A 124 10.45 4.30 11.91
N LEU A 125 9.61 3.57 11.17
CA LEU A 125 8.15 3.75 11.18
C LEU A 125 7.53 3.43 12.55
N ARG A 126 7.96 2.35 13.21
CA ARG A 126 7.55 2.03 14.59
C ARG A 126 8.00 3.11 15.58
N LEU A 127 9.22 3.61 15.40
CA LEU A 127 9.75 4.72 16.20
C LEU A 127 8.95 6.00 15.98
N LEU A 128 8.58 6.30 14.73
CA LEU A 128 7.79 7.47 14.36
C LEU A 128 6.39 7.39 14.94
N ARG A 129 5.73 6.24 14.84
CA ARG A 129 4.44 5.97 15.50
C ARG A 129 4.53 6.25 17.00
N THR A 130 5.58 5.74 17.64
CA THR A 130 5.80 5.91 19.09
C THR A 130 6.08 7.36 19.44
N ALA A 131 6.90 8.06 18.66
CA ALA A 131 7.24 9.47 18.83
C ALA A 131 6.01 10.36 18.71
N LYS A 132 5.12 10.11 17.74
CA LYS A 132 3.86 10.85 17.61
C LYS A 132 2.90 10.58 18.75
N MET A 133 2.77 9.32 19.17
CA MET A 133 1.92 8.92 20.30
C MET A 133 2.30 9.63 21.61
N VAL A 134 3.58 9.86 21.86
CA VAL A 134 4.08 10.55 23.07
C VAL A 134 4.26 12.06 22.91
N GLY A 135 3.93 12.61 21.74
CA GLY A 135 4.08 14.04 21.45
C GLY A 135 5.54 14.52 21.49
N ALA A 136 6.46 13.76 20.88
CA ALA A 136 7.87 14.14 20.79
C ALA A 136 8.09 15.48 20.06
N ASN A 137 9.23 16.12 20.31
CA ASN A 137 9.60 17.40 19.72
C ASN A 137 9.53 17.35 18.17
N PRO A 138 8.92 18.36 17.51
CA PRO A 138 8.76 18.40 16.06
C PRO A 138 10.09 18.31 15.27
N ASN A 139 11.20 18.74 15.86
CA ASN A 139 12.52 18.64 15.22
C ASN A 139 12.92 17.17 15.01
N TYR A 140 12.78 16.34 16.04
CA TYR A 140 13.06 14.90 15.96
C TYR A 140 12.07 14.18 15.05
N LEU A 141 10.79 14.59 15.04
CA LEU A 141 9.80 14.04 14.11
C LEU A 141 10.16 14.36 12.66
N THR A 142 10.57 15.60 12.37
CA THR A 142 10.95 16.03 11.02
C THR A 142 12.18 15.26 10.52
N GLU A 143 13.19 15.10 11.38
CA GLU A 143 14.38 14.30 11.06
C GLU A 143 14.01 12.84 10.77
N LEU A 144 13.16 12.24 11.62
CA LEU A 144 12.72 10.87 11.45
C LEU A 144 11.87 10.69 10.19
N GLU A 145 10.97 11.63 9.89
CA GLU A 145 10.23 11.66 8.63
C GLU A 145 11.17 11.72 7.42
N ASN A 146 12.23 12.53 7.46
CA ASN A 146 13.20 12.61 6.35
C ASN A 146 13.93 11.28 6.15
N ARG A 147 14.34 10.63 7.24
CA ARG A 147 14.99 9.30 7.20
C ARG A 147 14.03 8.23 6.67
N VAL A 148 12.75 8.24 7.08
CA VAL A 148 11.72 7.32 6.55
C VAL A 148 11.47 7.57 5.06
N ALA A 149 11.29 8.83 4.68
CA ALA A 149 11.07 9.20 3.29
C ALA A 149 12.23 8.76 2.39
N TRP A 150 13.48 8.74 2.88
CA TRP A 150 14.62 8.28 2.08
C TRP A 150 14.66 6.76 1.85
N GLN A 151 13.87 5.96 2.55
CA GLN A 151 13.80 4.50 2.37
C GLN A 151 12.37 3.97 2.36
N LEU A 152 11.41 4.80 1.91
CA LEU A 152 10.00 4.43 1.85
C LEU A 152 9.73 3.21 0.96
N ASP A 153 10.60 2.93 -0.02
CA ASP A 153 10.54 1.76 -0.89
C ASP A 153 10.79 0.41 -0.16
N GLN A 154 11.29 0.47 1.07
CA GLN A 154 11.51 -0.67 1.96
C GLN A 154 10.43 -0.80 3.05
N ALA A 155 9.46 0.12 3.10
CA ALA A 155 8.40 0.11 4.08
C ALA A 155 7.37 -1.00 3.82
N SER A 156 6.84 -1.57 4.89
CA SER A 156 5.68 -2.45 4.83
C SER A 156 4.39 -1.67 5.10
N LEU A 157 3.28 -2.12 4.50
CA LEU A 157 1.96 -1.50 4.72
C LEU A 157 1.59 -1.46 6.21
N LYS A 158 1.82 -2.57 6.93
CA LYS A 158 1.53 -2.69 8.37
C LYS A 158 2.17 -1.57 9.20
N GLU A 159 3.44 -1.28 8.95
CA GLU A 159 4.18 -0.28 9.72
C GLU A 159 3.93 1.15 9.22
N LEU A 160 3.53 1.33 7.95
CA LEU A 160 3.10 2.62 7.40
C LEU A 160 1.74 3.08 7.93
N MET A 161 0.87 2.16 8.36
CA MET A 161 -0.43 2.44 8.96
C MET A 161 -0.31 3.03 10.37
N ILE A 162 0.10 4.29 10.44
CA ILE A 162 0.25 5.07 11.68
C ILE A 162 -1.10 5.73 12.02
N PRO A 163 -1.65 5.51 13.23
CA PRO A 163 -2.89 6.16 13.66
C PRO A 163 -2.74 7.68 13.76
N SER A 164 -3.85 8.40 13.56
CA SER A 164 -3.89 9.81 13.97
C SER A 164 -3.98 9.90 15.49
N PHE A 165 -3.11 10.72 16.10
CA PHE A 165 -3.09 10.98 17.55
C PHE A 165 -3.68 12.35 17.90
N SER A 166 -4.23 13.07 16.93
CA SER A 166 -4.81 14.38 17.13
C SER A 166 -6.23 14.27 17.66
N HIS A 167 -6.53 14.98 18.76
CA HIS A 167 -7.87 14.99 19.37
C HIS A 167 -8.97 15.60 18.48
N THR A 168 -8.59 16.28 17.40
CA THR A 168 -9.50 16.93 16.44
C THR A 168 -9.65 16.15 15.14
N SER A 169 -8.88 15.07 14.93
CA SER A 169 -8.94 14.29 13.69
C SER A 169 -10.15 13.36 13.70
N GLY A 170 -10.96 13.46 12.66
CA GLY A 170 -12.04 12.49 12.40
C GLY A 170 -11.54 11.17 11.79
N THR A 171 -10.27 11.10 11.38
CA THR A 171 -9.67 9.93 10.72
C THR A 171 -8.94 9.01 11.69
N LEU A 172 -8.99 7.71 11.41
CA LEU A 172 -8.27 6.66 12.13
C LEU A 172 -6.77 6.67 11.79
N LEU A 173 -6.43 6.98 10.54
CA LEU A 173 -5.06 7.00 10.03
C LEU A 173 -4.58 8.43 9.76
N ASP A 174 -3.28 8.65 9.93
CA ASP A 174 -2.63 9.91 9.60
C ASP A 174 -2.25 9.95 8.10
N VAL A 175 -3.24 10.22 7.26
CA VAL A 175 -3.08 10.32 5.80
C VAL A 175 -2.20 11.49 5.41
N GLU A 176 -2.22 12.57 6.18
CA GLU A 176 -1.39 13.74 5.94
C GLU A 176 0.10 13.41 6.12
N LEU A 177 0.46 12.66 7.16
CA LEU A 177 1.82 12.14 7.36
C LEU A 177 2.29 11.33 6.16
N VAL A 178 1.49 10.37 5.69
CA VAL A 178 1.87 9.54 4.53
C VAL A 178 2.03 10.40 3.29
N THR A 179 1.15 11.39 3.09
CA THR A 179 1.26 12.36 2.00
C THR A 179 2.58 13.14 2.07
N ARG A 180 3.00 13.60 3.25
CA ARG A 180 4.30 14.28 3.43
C ARG A 180 5.48 13.35 3.16
N LEU A 181 5.44 12.10 3.63
CA LEU A 181 6.49 11.11 3.38
C LEU A 181 6.64 10.80 1.89
N VAL A 182 5.53 10.63 1.17
CA VAL A 182 5.52 10.37 -0.28
C VAL A 182 6.06 11.57 -1.05
N LYS A 183 5.62 12.80 -0.73
CA LYS A 183 6.13 14.02 -1.37
C LYS A 183 7.64 14.17 -1.18
N LYS A 184 8.15 13.92 0.03
CA LYS A 184 9.60 13.91 0.32
C LYS A 184 10.32 12.83 -0.48
N PHE A 185 9.78 11.60 -0.56
CA PHE A 185 10.37 10.52 -1.36
C PHE A 185 10.46 10.88 -2.85
N VAL A 186 9.40 11.45 -3.43
CA VAL A 186 9.36 11.85 -4.84
C VAL A 186 10.29 13.03 -5.12
N GLY A 187 10.46 13.94 -4.16
CA GLY A 187 11.46 15.00 -4.24
C GLY A 187 12.88 14.48 -4.43
N LEU A 188 13.23 13.38 -3.76
CA LEU A 188 14.55 12.72 -3.89
C LEU A 188 14.75 12.06 -5.26
N ASP A 189 13.69 11.59 -5.91
CA ASP A 189 13.75 11.02 -7.27
C ASP A 189 14.08 12.10 -8.32
N SER A 190 13.57 13.31 -8.12
CA SER A 190 13.85 14.45 -9.00
C SER A 190 15.32 14.87 -8.98
N GLU A 191 16.04 14.55 -7.91
CA GLU A 191 17.48 14.76 -7.76
C GLU A 191 18.32 13.60 -8.35
N GLY A 192 17.69 12.59 -8.95
CA GLY A 192 18.35 11.41 -9.52
C GLY A 192 18.85 10.40 -8.48
N VAL A 193 18.45 10.55 -7.21
CA VAL A 193 18.90 9.72 -6.08
C VAL A 193 18.19 8.36 -6.05
N LYS A 194 17.05 8.22 -6.74
CA LYS A 194 16.20 7.02 -6.71
C LYS A 194 16.11 6.34 -8.08
N THR A 195 15.94 5.02 -8.04
CA THR A 195 15.69 4.21 -9.23
C THR A 195 14.19 4.14 -9.50
N GLY A 196 13.76 4.14 -10.77
CA GLY A 196 12.34 3.97 -11.13
C GLY A 196 11.68 2.73 -10.50
N ALA A 197 12.44 1.66 -10.23
CA ALA A 197 11.95 0.48 -9.50
C ALA A 197 11.52 0.79 -8.05
N ALA A 198 12.23 1.69 -7.35
CA ALA A 198 11.87 2.12 -6.00
C ALA A 198 10.57 2.94 -6.04
N LEU A 199 10.42 3.83 -7.03
CA LEU A 199 9.19 4.59 -7.23
C LEU A 199 7.98 3.70 -7.50
N VAL A 200 8.13 2.65 -8.32
CA VAL A 200 7.06 1.66 -8.56
C VAL A 200 6.68 0.90 -7.28
N LYS A 201 7.65 0.54 -6.44
CA LYS A 201 7.37 -0.09 -5.13
C LYS A 201 6.57 0.83 -4.21
N VAL A 202 6.97 2.11 -4.12
CA VAL A 202 6.24 3.11 -3.33
C VAL A 202 4.83 3.33 -3.88
N ALA A 203 4.65 3.38 -5.21
CA ALA A 203 3.32 3.52 -5.80
C ALA A 203 2.39 2.36 -5.41
N LYS A 204 2.87 1.12 -5.44
CA LYS A 204 2.10 -0.06 -4.98
C LYS A 204 1.79 -0.02 -3.49
N LEU A 205 2.73 0.46 -2.67
CA LEU A 205 2.55 0.63 -1.24
C LEU A 205 1.47 1.69 -0.95
N VAL A 206 1.51 2.83 -1.64
CA VAL A 206 0.53 3.92 -1.51
C VAL A 206 -0.85 3.47 -2.00
N ASP A 207 -0.96 2.76 -3.12
CA ASP A 207 -2.24 2.22 -3.59
C ASP A 207 -2.84 1.21 -2.59
N SER A 208 -1.99 0.43 -1.92
CA SER A 208 -2.43 -0.48 -0.84
C SER A 208 -2.87 0.29 0.40
N TYR A 209 -2.14 1.34 0.78
CA TYR A 209 -2.52 2.23 1.88
C TYR A 209 -3.82 2.97 1.61
N LEU A 210 -4.00 3.52 0.40
CA LEU A 210 -5.22 4.20 -0.03
C LEU A 210 -6.44 3.27 0.05
N ALA A 211 -6.28 1.98 -0.28
CA ALA A 211 -7.36 1.00 -0.18
C ALA A 211 -7.80 0.77 1.28
N GLU A 212 -6.87 0.79 2.24
CA GLU A 212 -7.16 0.68 3.67
C GLU A 212 -7.73 2.00 4.23
N ALA A 213 -7.13 3.14 3.87
CA ALA A 213 -7.60 4.46 4.29
C ALA A 213 -9.00 4.78 3.76
N ALA A 214 -9.36 4.29 2.57
CA ALA A 214 -10.70 4.43 2.01
C ALA A 214 -11.81 3.72 2.80
N LEU A 215 -11.47 2.85 3.75
CA LEU A 215 -12.43 2.23 4.66
C LEU A 215 -12.85 3.15 5.80
N ASP A 216 -12.13 4.25 6.00
CA ASP A 216 -12.39 5.23 7.04
C ASP A 216 -13.44 6.26 6.59
N GLY A 217 -14.65 6.18 7.16
CA GLY A 217 -15.72 7.13 6.87
C GLY A 217 -15.41 8.59 7.21
N GLY A 218 -14.40 8.84 8.05
CA GLY A 218 -13.91 10.18 8.38
C GLY A 218 -12.99 10.80 7.31
N LEU A 219 -12.51 10.01 6.35
CA LEU A 219 -11.56 10.47 5.34
C LEU A 219 -12.22 11.40 4.31
N THR A 220 -11.69 12.62 4.21
CA THR A 220 -12.22 13.61 3.27
C THR A 220 -11.69 13.37 1.85
N LEU A 221 -12.48 13.77 0.85
CA LEU A 221 -12.10 13.63 -0.55
C LEU A 221 -10.81 14.40 -0.90
N PRO A 222 -10.61 15.66 -0.44
CA PRO A 222 -9.37 16.39 -0.72
C PRO A 222 -8.13 15.69 -0.16
N GLU A 223 -8.19 15.11 1.04
CA GLU A 223 -7.08 14.34 1.62
C GLU A 223 -6.78 13.09 0.78
N PHE A 224 -7.83 12.38 0.36
CA PHE A 224 -7.69 11.20 -0.50
C PHE A 224 -7.04 11.54 -1.86
N ILE A 225 -7.50 12.60 -2.52
CA ILE A 225 -6.93 13.07 -3.79
C ILE A 225 -5.49 13.57 -3.60
N SER A 226 -5.20 14.30 -2.52
CA SER A 226 -3.86 14.83 -2.26
C SER A 226 -2.80 13.73 -2.17
N LEU A 227 -3.15 12.58 -1.58
CA LEU A 227 -2.24 11.43 -1.53
C LEU A 227 -2.08 10.75 -2.90
N ILE A 228 -3.13 10.68 -3.73
CA ILE A 228 -3.02 10.16 -5.10
C ILE A 228 -2.08 11.02 -5.95
N GLU A 229 -2.26 12.34 -5.87
CA GLU A 229 -1.51 13.35 -6.63
C GLU A 229 -0.07 13.55 -6.11
N ALA A 230 0.24 13.08 -4.89
CA ALA A 230 1.61 13.09 -4.38
C ALA A 230 2.56 12.20 -5.21
N LEU A 231 2.03 11.26 -6.00
CA LEU A 231 2.80 10.42 -6.90
C LEU A 231 2.70 10.91 -8.36
N PRO A 232 3.82 10.91 -9.11
CA PRO A 232 3.78 11.28 -10.51
C PRO A 232 3.06 10.20 -11.34
N SER A 233 2.47 10.61 -12.48
CA SER A 233 1.65 9.72 -13.30
C SER A 233 2.41 8.50 -13.84
N TYR A 234 3.72 8.59 -14.05
CA TYR A 234 4.55 7.47 -14.52
C TYR A 234 4.96 6.47 -13.42
N ALA A 235 4.74 6.79 -12.14
CA ALA A 235 5.08 5.90 -11.02
C ALA A 235 4.27 4.59 -11.04
N ARG A 236 3.05 4.64 -11.58
CA ARG A 236 2.15 3.49 -11.70
C ARG A 236 2.33 2.84 -13.07
N THR A 237 2.84 1.61 -13.07
CA THR A 237 2.84 0.73 -14.26
C THR A 237 1.47 0.12 -14.51
N THR A 238 0.73 -0.16 -13.43
CA THR A 238 -0.63 -0.72 -13.43
C THR A 238 -1.46 0.08 -12.43
N GLU A 239 -2.72 0.39 -12.75
CA GLU A 239 -3.59 1.21 -11.89
C GLU A 239 -4.70 0.42 -11.19
N ASP A 240 -4.63 -0.91 -11.19
CA ASP A 240 -5.59 -1.78 -10.51
C ASP A 240 -5.72 -1.46 -9.02
N GLY A 241 -4.59 -1.17 -8.35
CA GLY A 241 -4.56 -0.80 -6.94
C GLY A 241 -5.26 0.53 -6.67
N LEU A 242 -4.94 1.56 -7.47
CA LEU A 242 -5.60 2.86 -7.43
C LEU A 242 -7.10 2.74 -7.72
N TYR A 243 -7.48 2.00 -8.75
CA TYR A 243 -8.89 1.74 -9.08
C TYR A 243 -9.63 1.09 -7.90
N ARG A 244 -9.05 0.06 -7.29
CA ARG A 244 -9.62 -0.60 -6.10
C ARG A 244 -9.79 0.38 -4.95
N ALA A 245 -8.81 1.24 -4.70
CA ALA A 245 -8.91 2.23 -3.63
C ALA A 245 -10.03 3.25 -3.88
N ILE A 246 -10.13 3.78 -5.11
CA ILE A 246 -11.20 4.70 -5.51
C ILE A 246 -12.57 4.00 -5.40
N ASP A 247 -12.67 2.75 -5.85
CA ASP A 247 -13.90 1.99 -5.76
C ASP A 247 -14.36 1.78 -4.31
N THR A 248 -13.44 1.40 -3.43
CA THR A 248 -13.69 1.28 -1.99
C THR A 248 -14.14 2.62 -1.41
N TYR A 249 -13.47 3.72 -1.75
CA TYR A 249 -13.84 5.06 -1.29
C TYR A 249 -15.28 5.42 -1.71
N LEU A 250 -15.63 5.21 -2.99
CA LEU A 250 -17.00 5.44 -3.47
C LEU A 250 -18.03 4.52 -2.82
N LYS A 251 -17.63 3.35 -2.32
CA LYS A 251 -18.49 2.42 -1.57
C LYS A 251 -18.82 2.96 -0.18
N VAL A 252 -17.78 3.41 0.53
CA VAL A 252 -17.85 3.78 1.95
C VAL A 252 -18.37 5.21 2.12
N HIS A 253 -18.23 6.05 1.09
CA HIS A 253 -18.65 7.46 1.10
C HIS A 253 -19.79 7.70 0.09
N PRO A 254 -21.01 7.17 0.31
CA PRO A 254 -22.14 7.35 -0.62
C PRO A 254 -22.56 8.83 -0.78
N GLN A 255 -22.25 9.68 0.20
CA GLN A 255 -22.51 11.13 0.21
C GLN A 255 -21.71 11.92 -0.81
N VAL A 256 -20.68 11.33 -1.43
CA VAL A 256 -19.84 11.99 -2.45
C VAL A 256 -20.72 12.41 -3.64
N LEU A 257 -20.65 13.70 -3.97
CA LEU A 257 -21.44 14.36 -4.99
C LEU A 257 -21.08 13.84 -6.39
N LYS A 258 -22.02 13.94 -7.35
CA LYS A 258 -21.77 13.51 -8.75
C LYS A 258 -20.52 14.17 -9.37
N GLN A 259 -20.27 15.44 -9.03
CA GLN A 259 -19.11 16.18 -9.52
C GLN A 259 -17.80 15.65 -8.93
N GLU A 260 -17.80 15.37 -7.63
CA GLU A 260 -16.67 14.77 -6.92
C GLU A 260 -16.36 13.35 -7.43
N ARG A 261 -17.40 12.54 -7.69
CA ARG A 261 -17.22 11.22 -8.33
C ARG A 261 -16.57 11.35 -9.71
N LYS A 262 -16.95 12.36 -10.48
CA LYS A 262 -16.33 12.65 -11.78
C LYS A 262 -14.86 13.06 -11.64
N GLU A 263 -14.54 13.86 -10.63
CA GLU A 263 -13.19 14.32 -10.34
C GLU A 263 -12.27 13.15 -9.96
N ILE A 264 -12.63 12.37 -8.94
CA ILE A 264 -11.81 11.25 -8.48
C ILE A 264 -11.66 10.15 -9.55
N CYS A 265 -12.73 9.85 -10.31
CA CYS A 265 -12.65 8.85 -11.38
C CYS A 265 -11.83 9.33 -12.59
N ARG A 266 -11.58 10.64 -12.73
CA ARG A 266 -10.71 11.18 -13.79
C ARG A 266 -9.24 10.83 -13.54
N LEU A 267 -8.86 10.52 -12.31
CA LEU A 267 -7.50 10.16 -11.92
C LEU A 267 -7.09 8.77 -12.43
N ILE A 268 -8.04 7.94 -12.87
CA ILE A 268 -7.78 6.61 -13.41
C ILE A 268 -7.39 6.69 -14.90
N ASP A 269 -6.18 6.27 -15.22
CA ASP A 269 -5.72 5.97 -16.58
C ASP A 269 -6.15 4.56 -17.00
N SER A 270 -7.29 4.48 -17.69
CA SER A 270 -7.83 3.23 -18.23
C SER A 270 -6.85 2.41 -19.08
N ARG A 271 -5.78 3.03 -19.64
CA ARG A 271 -4.76 2.32 -20.43
C ARG A 271 -3.90 1.40 -19.57
N LYS A 272 -3.79 1.71 -18.28
CA LYS A 272 -2.96 1.00 -17.30
C LYS A 272 -3.76 0.01 -16.43
N LEU A 273 -5.05 -0.16 -16.71
CA LEU A 273 -5.85 -1.21 -16.09
C LEU A 273 -5.55 -2.56 -16.74
N SER A 274 -5.48 -3.60 -15.91
CA SER A 274 -5.57 -4.99 -16.36
C SER A 274 -6.94 -5.26 -16.98
N PRO A 275 -7.08 -6.29 -17.84
CA PRO A 275 -8.37 -6.64 -18.43
C PRO A 275 -9.41 -7.02 -17.36
N GLU A 276 -8.99 -7.63 -16.25
CA GLU A 276 -9.87 -7.96 -15.12
C GLU A 276 -10.37 -6.69 -14.42
N ALA A 277 -9.47 -5.74 -14.14
CA ALA A 277 -9.85 -4.46 -13.53
C ALA A 277 -10.72 -3.61 -14.47
N ALA A 278 -10.43 -3.63 -15.77
CA ALA A 278 -11.23 -2.94 -16.80
C ALA A 278 -12.63 -3.53 -16.90
N LEU A 279 -12.78 -4.86 -16.87
CA LEU A 279 -14.08 -5.53 -16.84
C LEU A 279 -14.88 -5.14 -15.59
N HIS A 280 -14.25 -5.18 -14.42
CA HIS A 280 -14.92 -4.76 -13.19
C HIS A 280 -15.33 -3.28 -13.24
N ALA A 281 -14.48 -2.41 -13.76
CA ALA A 281 -14.80 -1.00 -13.96
C ALA A 281 -15.95 -0.78 -14.95
N ALA A 282 -16.04 -1.56 -16.02
CA ALA A 282 -17.12 -1.46 -16.98
C ALA A 282 -18.49 -1.84 -16.40
N GLN A 283 -18.52 -2.70 -15.39
CA GLN A 283 -19.74 -3.20 -14.73
C GLN A 283 -20.09 -2.43 -13.45
N ASN A 284 -19.33 -1.38 -13.10
CA ASN A 284 -19.45 -0.72 -11.81
C ASN A 284 -20.37 0.50 -11.86
N ASP A 285 -21.58 0.36 -11.31
CA ASP A 285 -22.61 1.39 -11.26
C ASP A 285 -22.23 2.64 -10.44
N ARG A 286 -21.18 2.57 -9.62
CA ARG A 286 -20.69 3.73 -8.84
C ARG A 286 -19.90 4.71 -9.70
N LEU A 287 -19.36 4.26 -10.83
CA LEU A 287 -18.57 5.10 -11.73
C LEU A 287 -19.49 5.94 -12.63
N PRO A 288 -19.10 7.19 -12.94
CA PRO A 288 -19.79 7.96 -13.97
C PRO A 288 -19.76 7.24 -15.33
N VAL A 289 -20.86 7.31 -16.07
CA VAL A 289 -20.99 6.71 -17.44
C VAL A 289 -19.81 7.09 -18.34
N ARG A 290 -19.33 8.34 -18.27
CA ARG A 290 -18.17 8.79 -19.04
C ARG A 290 -16.88 8.03 -18.70
N SER A 291 -16.70 7.61 -17.45
CA SER A 291 -15.55 6.82 -17.02
C SER A 291 -15.66 5.38 -17.54
N ILE A 292 -16.85 4.78 -17.48
CA ILE A 292 -17.13 3.44 -18.04
C ILE A 292 -16.85 3.42 -19.54
N ILE A 293 -17.38 4.40 -20.28
CA ILE A 293 -17.16 4.53 -21.73
C ILE A 293 -15.66 4.63 -22.06
N ARG A 294 -14.87 5.38 -21.27
CA ARG A 294 -13.41 5.48 -21.47
C ARG A 294 -12.72 4.13 -21.30
N VAL A 295 -13.10 3.37 -20.28
CA VAL A 295 -12.56 2.02 -20.05
C VAL A 295 -12.89 1.11 -21.23
N LEU A 296 -14.15 1.07 -21.67
CA LEU A 296 -14.59 0.24 -22.79
C LEU A 296 -13.89 0.60 -24.10
N PHE A 297 -13.75 1.88 -24.44
CA PHE A 297 -13.02 2.31 -25.63
C PHE A 297 -11.54 1.94 -25.56
N THR A 298 -10.91 2.09 -24.40
CA THR A 298 -9.52 1.70 -24.23
C THR A 298 -9.33 0.20 -24.46
N GLU A 299 -10.19 -0.66 -23.91
CA GLU A 299 -10.15 -2.11 -24.16
C GLU A 299 -10.42 -2.44 -25.63
N GLN A 300 -11.40 -1.77 -26.27
CA GLN A 300 -11.66 -1.94 -27.70
C GLN A 300 -10.42 -1.61 -28.56
N THR A 301 -9.69 -0.52 -28.23
CA THR A 301 -8.46 -0.17 -28.95
C THR A 301 -7.31 -1.16 -28.70
N LYS A 302 -7.19 -1.73 -27.49
CA LYS A 302 -6.22 -2.81 -27.21
C LYS A 302 -6.54 -4.05 -28.05
N LEU A 303 -7.80 -4.46 -28.10
CA LEU A 303 -8.28 -5.59 -28.90
C LEU A 303 -8.09 -5.35 -30.41
N SER A 304 -8.46 -4.17 -30.92
CA SER A 304 -8.29 -3.83 -32.35
C SER A 304 -6.83 -3.94 -32.77
N ARG A 305 -5.88 -3.45 -31.96
CA ARG A 305 -4.44 -3.59 -32.24
C ARG A 305 -3.97 -5.04 -32.32
N HIS A 306 -4.56 -5.94 -31.51
CA HIS A 306 -4.29 -7.37 -31.61
C HIS A 306 -4.90 -8.01 -32.87
N VAL A 307 -6.07 -7.54 -33.30
CA VAL A 307 -6.73 -8.02 -34.53
C VAL A 307 -6.01 -7.52 -35.79
N ASP A 308 -5.56 -6.26 -35.81
CA ASP A 308 -4.81 -5.67 -36.94
C ASP A 308 -3.45 -6.35 -37.14
N TRP A 309 -2.82 -6.85 -36.07
CA TRP A 309 -1.57 -7.63 -36.13
C TRP A 309 -1.79 -9.09 -36.55
N SER A 310 -2.97 -9.66 -36.26
CA SER A 310 -3.33 -11.03 -36.62
C SER A 310 -4.01 -11.13 -38.01
N GLY A 311 -4.53 -10.03 -38.53
CA GLY A 311 -5.35 -9.97 -39.75
C GLY A 311 -4.65 -9.52 -41.04
N SER A 312 -3.37 -9.12 -41.00
CA SER A 312 -2.68 -8.65 -42.22
C SER A 312 -2.00 -9.79 -42.99
N LEU A 313 -2.80 -10.63 -43.66
CA LEU A 313 -2.31 -11.47 -44.77
C LEU A 313 -3.05 -11.25 -46.10
N THR A 314 -3.96 -10.27 -46.18
CA THR A 314 -4.65 -9.95 -47.45
C THR A 314 -4.78 -8.45 -47.67
N ARG A 315 -3.66 -7.74 -47.65
CA ARG A 315 -3.52 -6.51 -48.46
C ARG A 315 -2.06 -6.33 -48.80
N SER A 316 -1.68 -6.81 -49.98
CA SER A 316 -0.43 -6.45 -50.63
C SER A 316 -0.31 -4.92 -50.66
N PRO A 317 0.75 -4.32 -50.10
CA PRO A 317 1.16 -2.99 -50.51
C PRO A 317 2.09 -3.17 -51.71
N THR A 318 1.62 -2.80 -52.88
CA THR A 318 2.49 -2.58 -54.04
C THR A 318 3.36 -1.36 -53.72
N ASN A 319 4.63 -1.58 -53.40
CA ASN A 319 5.69 -0.55 -53.32
C ASN A 319 6.33 -0.35 -54.71
N PRO A 320 7.22 0.65 -54.97
CA PRO A 320 7.89 1.59 -54.05
C PRO A 320 7.99 3.07 -54.54
N SER A 321 8.35 4.00 -53.64
CA SER A 321 9.47 4.96 -53.81
C SER A 321 9.42 6.11 -52.80
N GLY A 322 10.54 6.39 -52.12
CA GLY A 322 10.79 7.70 -51.50
C GLY A 322 11.43 7.70 -50.10
N SER A 323 12.77 7.73 -50.05
CA SER A 323 13.65 8.51 -49.14
C SER A 323 13.40 8.50 -47.61
N HIS A 324 14.21 7.82 -46.80
CA HIS A 324 15.46 8.28 -46.13
C HIS A 324 15.30 9.24 -44.92
N TYR A 325 15.92 8.83 -43.79
CA TYR A 325 16.32 9.53 -42.55
C TYR A 325 15.28 9.73 -41.40
N PHE A 326 15.33 8.88 -40.36
CA PHE A 326 16.02 9.18 -39.09
C PHE A 326 15.85 8.02 -38.10
N GLU A 327 16.96 7.67 -37.46
CA GLU A 327 17.15 6.63 -36.45
C GLU A 327 16.95 7.22 -35.03
N GLN A 328 16.78 6.34 -34.03
CA GLN A 328 16.89 6.56 -32.57
C GLN A 328 15.57 6.86 -31.83
N GLY A 329 15.08 6.11 -30.83
CA GLY A 329 15.51 4.89 -30.15
C GLY A 329 14.49 4.57 -29.02
N GLY A 330 14.33 3.30 -28.63
CA GLY A 330 13.61 2.94 -27.40
C GLY A 330 12.74 1.68 -27.45
N SER A 331 13.31 0.55 -26.99
CA SER A 331 12.64 -0.66 -26.49
C SER A 331 11.73 -1.43 -27.48
N GLY A 332 12.36 -2.14 -28.41
CA GLY A 332 11.70 -3.16 -29.22
C GLY A 332 11.31 -4.37 -28.38
N ALA A 333 10.00 -4.54 -28.14
CA ALA A 333 9.44 -5.86 -27.93
C ALA A 333 9.86 -6.71 -29.14
N ARG A 334 10.69 -7.74 -28.92
CA ARG A 334 11.10 -8.65 -30.00
C ARG A 334 9.83 -9.20 -30.65
N CYS A 335 9.63 -8.90 -31.93
CA CYS A 335 8.61 -9.55 -32.73
C CYS A 335 8.91 -11.04 -32.75
N LEU A 336 8.00 -11.85 -32.19
CA LEU A 336 8.11 -13.29 -32.26
C LEU A 336 7.95 -13.73 -33.71
N SER A 337 8.83 -14.61 -34.17
CA SER A 337 8.78 -15.18 -35.51
C SER A 337 7.49 -15.98 -35.69
N LYS A 338 6.98 -16.09 -36.94
CA LYS A 338 5.80 -16.90 -37.30
C LYS A 338 5.88 -18.33 -36.75
N ARG A 339 7.11 -18.88 -36.65
CA ARG A 339 7.37 -20.19 -36.06
C ARG A 339 7.12 -20.21 -34.55
N GLU A 340 7.54 -19.17 -33.83
CA GLU A 340 7.36 -19.05 -32.38
C GLU A 340 5.89 -18.84 -32.00
N MET A 341 5.15 -18.06 -32.79
CA MET A 341 3.70 -17.90 -32.61
C MET A 341 2.95 -19.23 -32.78
N ASN A 342 3.30 -20.01 -33.81
CA ASN A 342 2.71 -21.33 -34.03
C ASN A 342 3.03 -22.31 -32.88
N VAL A 343 4.25 -22.24 -32.34
CA VAL A 343 4.66 -23.06 -31.17
C VAL A 343 3.84 -22.67 -29.93
N GLN A 344 3.69 -21.38 -29.65
CA GLN A 344 2.85 -20.92 -28.54
C GLN A 344 1.38 -21.30 -28.71
N GLN A 345 0.86 -21.23 -29.93
CA GLN A 345 -0.54 -21.60 -30.21
C GLN A 345 -0.78 -23.11 -30.09
N ALA A 346 0.21 -23.93 -30.48
CA ALA A 346 0.19 -25.36 -30.23
C ALA A 346 0.28 -25.68 -28.73
N GLU A 347 1.11 -24.95 -27.98
CA GLU A 347 1.23 -25.10 -26.53
C GLU A 347 -0.07 -24.71 -25.80
N ILE A 348 -0.73 -23.62 -26.21
CA ILE A 348 -2.05 -23.22 -25.69
C ILE A 348 -3.09 -24.31 -25.96
N LYS A 349 -3.07 -24.92 -27.16
CA LYS A 349 -4.00 -26.00 -27.50
C LYS A 349 -3.76 -27.22 -26.62
N ARG A 350 -2.49 -27.61 -26.43
CA ARG A 350 -2.11 -28.70 -25.51
C ARG A 350 -2.55 -28.41 -24.07
N LEU A 351 -2.31 -27.20 -23.56
CA LEU A 351 -2.69 -26.80 -22.21
C LEU A 351 -4.21 -26.82 -22.01
N ARG A 352 -5.01 -26.44 -23.03
CA ARG A 352 -6.47 -26.55 -22.98
C ARG A 352 -6.93 -28.01 -22.87
N GLU A 353 -6.30 -28.90 -23.62
CA GLU A 353 -6.56 -30.34 -23.55
C GLU A 353 -6.15 -30.92 -22.17
N ASP A 354 -5.02 -30.47 -21.62
CA ASP A 354 -4.57 -30.85 -20.26
C ASP A 354 -5.56 -30.40 -19.18
N VAL A 355 -6.05 -29.16 -19.26
CA VAL A 355 -7.05 -28.63 -18.32
C VAL A 355 -8.36 -29.41 -18.41
N ALA A 356 -8.83 -29.72 -19.62
CA ALA A 356 -10.04 -30.52 -19.80
C ALA A 356 -9.88 -31.95 -19.22
N ARG A 357 -8.71 -32.58 -19.41
CA ARG A 357 -8.39 -33.87 -18.77
C ARG A 357 -8.40 -33.78 -17.25
N LEU A 358 -7.68 -32.80 -16.69
CA LEU A 358 -7.62 -32.61 -15.24
C LEU A 358 -8.98 -32.31 -14.62
N GLN A 359 -9.84 -31.55 -15.31
CA GLN A 359 -11.22 -31.32 -14.88
C GLN A 359 -12.01 -32.63 -14.85
N SER A 360 -11.88 -33.48 -15.87
CA SER A 360 -12.53 -34.81 -15.89
C SER A 360 -12.04 -35.70 -14.74
N GLU A 361 -10.73 -35.72 -14.46
CA GLU A 361 -10.15 -36.48 -13.34
C GLU A 361 -10.63 -35.95 -11.98
N CYS A 362 -10.68 -34.62 -11.81
CA CYS A 362 -11.20 -34.00 -10.58
C CYS A 362 -12.68 -34.32 -10.34
N SER A 363 -13.49 -34.35 -11.41
CA SER A 363 -14.90 -34.74 -11.34
C SER A 363 -15.07 -36.23 -11.02
N ALA A 364 -14.27 -37.10 -11.64
CA ALA A 364 -14.27 -38.53 -11.33
C ALA A 364 -13.85 -38.81 -9.88
N MET A 365 -12.85 -38.08 -9.37
CA MET A 365 -12.41 -38.18 -7.99
C MET A 365 -13.47 -37.67 -7.00
N HIS A 366 -14.16 -36.57 -7.31
CA HIS A 366 -15.29 -36.09 -6.51
C HIS A 366 -16.39 -37.15 -6.39
N LEU A 367 -16.76 -37.79 -7.51
CA LEU A 367 -17.75 -38.89 -7.52
C LEU A 367 -17.29 -40.11 -6.71
N GLN A 368 -15.98 -40.41 -6.68
CA GLN A 368 -15.44 -41.48 -5.83
C GLN A 368 -15.51 -41.12 -4.34
N VAL A 369 -15.21 -39.88 -3.97
CA VAL A 369 -15.33 -39.38 -2.59
C VAL A 369 -16.78 -39.44 -2.13
N GLU A 370 -17.73 -39.04 -2.96
CA GLU A 370 -19.17 -39.10 -2.66
C GLU A 370 -19.65 -40.54 -2.46
N ARG A 371 -19.25 -41.47 -3.33
CA ARG A 371 -19.55 -42.92 -3.18
C ARG A 371 -18.95 -43.53 -1.91
N LEU A 372 -17.76 -43.08 -1.49
CA LEU A 372 -17.14 -43.53 -0.23
C LEU A 372 -17.84 -42.95 1.00
N LEU A 373 -18.43 -41.75 0.90
CA LEU A 373 -19.24 -41.15 1.96
C LEU A 373 -20.59 -41.88 2.11
N GLU A 374 -21.22 -42.27 1.00
CA GLU A 374 -22.47 -43.04 1.03
C GLU A 374 -22.28 -44.47 1.57
N LYS A 375 -21.20 -45.16 1.18
CA LYS A 375 -20.86 -46.50 1.72
C LYS A 375 -20.57 -46.50 3.21
N LYS A 376 -20.11 -45.38 3.78
CA LYS A 376 -19.85 -45.22 5.22
C LYS A 376 -21.12 -44.93 6.04
N SER A 377 -22.24 -44.62 5.39
CA SER A 377 -23.55 -44.42 6.05
C SER A 377 -24.31 -45.73 6.31
N GLY A 378 -23.83 -46.87 5.80
CA GLY A 378 -24.46 -48.18 5.95
C GLY A 378 -23.62 -49.16 6.78
N GLY A 379 -23.36 -48.85 8.06
CA GLY A 379 -22.87 -49.86 9.00
C GLY A 379 -21.96 -49.34 10.11
N GLY A 380 -22.45 -49.42 11.36
CA GLY A 380 -21.62 -49.67 12.54
C GLY A 380 -20.90 -48.48 13.18
N LYS A 381 -21.21 -48.26 14.46
CA LYS A 381 -20.57 -47.36 15.42
C LYS A 381 -19.05 -47.21 15.25
N GLY A 382 -18.57 -45.97 15.16
CA GLY A 382 -17.14 -45.64 15.28
C GLY A 382 -16.86 -44.16 15.09
N PHE A 383 -16.62 -43.44 16.20
CA PHE A 383 -16.15 -42.05 16.24
C PHE A 383 -14.92 -41.84 15.35
N PHE A 384 -14.94 -40.88 14.41
CA PHE A 384 -13.73 -40.14 14.00
C PHE A 384 -14.11 -38.78 13.37
N ARG A 385 -13.75 -37.69 14.04
CA ARG A 385 -13.85 -36.29 13.54
C ARG A 385 -12.65 -35.97 12.68
N TRP A 386 -12.83 -35.75 11.38
CA TRP A 386 -11.88 -34.99 10.58
C TRP A 386 -12.39 -33.55 10.43
N LYS A 387 -12.02 -32.70 11.38
CA LYS A 387 -11.86 -31.27 11.10
C LYS A 387 -10.39 -31.05 10.83
N ARG A 388 -10.09 -30.41 9.70
CA ARG A 388 -8.85 -29.71 9.31
C ARG A 388 -8.00 -30.43 8.24
N LEU A 389 -7.46 -29.60 7.33
CA LEU A 389 -6.97 -29.81 5.96
C LEU A 389 -8.12 -29.75 4.94
N GLY A 390 -8.29 -28.78 4.03
CA GLY A 390 -7.56 -27.58 3.66
C GLY A 390 -8.04 -27.19 2.25
N LEU A 391 -8.41 -25.92 2.04
CA LEU A 391 -8.57 -25.21 0.74
C LEU A 391 -9.33 -25.90 -0.42
N VAL A 392 -10.54 -25.42 -0.72
CA VAL A 392 -11.07 -25.33 -2.10
C VAL A 392 -11.85 -24.01 -2.24
N PRO A 393 -11.51 -23.11 -3.19
CA PRO A 393 -12.36 -21.98 -3.55
C PRO A 393 -13.52 -22.48 -4.42
N SER A 394 -14.74 -22.05 -4.07
CA SER A 394 -15.95 -22.24 -4.87
C SER A 394 -15.82 -21.43 -6.18
N ILE A 395 -15.60 -22.11 -7.31
CA ILE A 395 -15.82 -21.54 -8.64
C ILE A 395 -17.22 -21.98 -9.07
N ARG A 396 -18.21 -21.13 -8.82
CA ARG A 396 -19.50 -21.19 -9.49
C ARG A 396 -19.51 -20.10 -10.56
N GLY A 397 -18.90 -20.41 -11.70
CA GLY A 397 -19.02 -19.61 -12.92
C GLY A 397 -19.79 -20.43 -13.95
N SER A 398 -21.10 -20.17 -14.07
CA SER A 398 -21.90 -20.67 -15.17
C SER A 398 -21.53 -19.91 -16.44
N VAL A 399 -20.81 -20.55 -17.35
CA VAL A 399 -20.75 -20.14 -18.75
C VAL A 399 -21.42 -21.24 -19.55
N SER A 400 -22.69 -21.04 -19.87
CA SER A 400 -23.40 -21.83 -20.86
C SER A 400 -22.90 -21.39 -22.23
N VAL A 401 -22.22 -22.29 -22.94
CA VAL A 401 -21.99 -22.16 -24.38
C VAL A 401 -23.14 -22.93 -25.04
N GLU A 402 -24.14 -22.21 -25.54
CA GLU A 402 -25.11 -22.81 -26.45
C GLU A 402 -24.56 -22.76 -27.88
N GLU A 403 -24.35 -23.95 -28.41
CA GLU A 403 -24.06 -24.25 -29.81
C GLU A 403 -25.40 -24.20 -30.57
N MET A 404 -25.54 -23.26 -31.50
CA MET A 404 -26.77 -23.09 -32.29
C MET A 404 -26.54 -23.58 -33.72
N THR A 405 -26.96 -24.83 -33.97
CA THR A 405 -27.14 -25.37 -35.32
C THR A 405 -28.59 -25.17 -35.76
N ASN A 406 -28.76 -24.59 -36.96
CA ASN A 406 -30.01 -24.41 -37.70
C ASN A 406 -30.89 -25.68 -37.72
N CYS A 407 -32.21 -25.50 -37.59
CA CYS A 407 -33.21 -26.08 -38.49
C CYS A 407 -34.54 -25.32 -38.40
N GLU A 408 -35.20 -25.24 -39.56
CA GLU A 408 -36.33 -24.41 -39.93
C GLU A 408 -37.71 -24.90 -39.44
N ASN A 409 -38.72 -24.06 -39.72
CA ASN A 409 -40.18 -24.23 -39.59
C ASN A 409 -40.72 -23.84 -38.20
N GLY A 410 -41.73 -22.99 -38.04
CA GLY A 410 -42.74 -22.44 -38.93
C GLY A 410 -44.00 -22.23 -38.08
N GLU A 411 -44.68 -21.10 -38.31
CA GLU A 411 -46.05 -20.77 -37.84
C GLU A 411 -46.22 -20.20 -36.43
N GLY A 412 -46.92 -19.05 -36.37
CA GLY A 412 -47.03 -18.18 -35.21
C GLY A 412 -48.25 -18.42 -34.32
N PHE A 413 -48.40 -17.57 -33.29
CA PHE A 413 -49.62 -16.88 -32.86
C PHE A 413 -49.31 -16.02 -31.62
N GLU A 414 -49.99 -14.88 -31.54
CA GLU A 414 -49.92 -13.83 -30.51
C GLU A 414 -50.50 -14.24 -29.12
N PRO A 415 -50.41 -13.39 -28.07
CA PRO A 415 -50.18 -13.81 -26.68
C PRO A 415 -51.45 -14.02 -25.84
N GLN A 416 -51.37 -14.91 -24.84
CA GLN A 416 -52.37 -14.98 -23.76
C GLN A 416 -51.74 -15.14 -22.37
N THR A 417 -52.07 -14.18 -21.52
CA THR A 417 -51.90 -14.17 -20.05
C THR A 417 -52.85 -15.17 -19.39
N PRO A 418 -52.47 -15.75 -18.24
CA PRO A 418 -53.47 -15.93 -17.18
C PRO A 418 -52.98 -15.55 -15.77
N GLY A 419 -53.67 -14.56 -15.19
CA GLY A 419 -54.45 -14.67 -13.94
C GLY A 419 -53.83 -15.24 -12.66
N ASN A 420 -53.62 -14.35 -11.70
CA ASN A 420 -54.00 -14.41 -10.27
C ASN A 420 -53.80 -15.72 -9.47
N MET A 421 -52.84 -15.69 -8.53
CA MET A 421 -52.90 -16.48 -7.31
C MET A 421 -52.60 -15.63 -6.06
N LYS A 422 -53.57 -15.66 -5.14
CA LYS A 422 -53.62 -14.99 -3.84
C LYS A 422 -52.50 -15.48 -2.91
N THR A 423 -51.73 -14.57 -2.31
CA THR A 423 -50.91 -14.86 -1.13
C THR A 423 -51.55 -14.32 0.15
N ARG A 424 -51.73 -15.23 1.10
CA ARG A 424 -52.29 -15.02 2.44
C ARG A 424 -51.38 -14.15 3.31
N LEU A 425 -52.06 -13.27 4.04
CA LEU A 425 -51.61 -12.44 5.15
C LEU A 425 -51.04 -13.32 6.30
N VAL A 426 -49.80 -13.08 6.72
CA VAL A 426 -49.24 -13.61 7.98
C VAL A 426 -49.08 -12.45 8.97
N LYS A 427 -49.61 -12.71 10.17
CA LYS A 427 -49.87 -11.84 11.31
C LYS A 427 -48.56 -11.36 11.97
N GLY A 428 -48.29 -10.06 11.91
CA GLY A 428 -47.19 -9.41 12.63
C GLY A 428 -47.56 -9.12 14.09
N ARG A 429 -46.65 -9.49 15.00
CA ARG A 429 -46.68 -9.21 16.45
C ARG A 429 -46.44 -7.72 16.72
N THR A 430 -47.20 -7.18 17.66
CA THR A 430 -47.01 -5.86 18.27
C THR A 430 -45.76 -5.80 19.16
N PRO A 431 -45.11 -4.63 19.27
CA PRO A 431 -44.37 -4.27 20.48
C PRO A 431 -44.97 -3.04 21.19
N SER A 432 -44.84 -3.08 22.51
CA SER A 432 -45.40 -2.20 23.52
C SER A 432 -44.75 -0.81 23.60
N ARG A 433 -45.62 0.20 23.76
CA ARG A 433 -45.31 1.58 24.17
C ARG A 433 -44.54 1.61 25.50
N TRP A 434 -43.44 2.37 25.55
CA TRP A 434 -42.84 2.86 26.80
C TRP A 434 -43.08 4.37 26.94
N ARG A 435 -43.52 4.75 28.15
CA ARG A 435 -43.93 6.10 28.57
C ARG A 435 -42.72 7.02 28.77
N LYS A 436 -42.94 8.30 28.46
CA LYS A 436 -42.26 9.44 29.08
C LYS A 436 -42.91 9.73 30.44
N SER A 437 -42.11 10.07 31.45
CA SER A 437 -42.53 10.99 32.51
C SER A 437 -41.33 11.72 33.08
N MET A 438 -41.51 13.00 33.32
CA MET A 438 -40.56 13.90 33.97
C MET A 438 -40.54 13.70 35.48
N SER A 439 -39.36 13.90 36.07
CA SER A 439 -39.09 14.77 37.22
C SER A 439 -37.60 15.08 37.24
#